data_AF-A0A956ILZ0-F1
#
_entry.id   AF-A0A956ILZ0-F1
#
_cell.length_a   1.000
_cell.length_b   1.000
_cell.length_c   1.000
_cell.angle_alpha   90.00
_cell.angle_beta   90.00
_cell.angle_gamma   90.00
#
_symmetry.space_group_name_H-M   'P 1'
#
loop_
_entity.id
_entity.type
_entity.pdbx_description
1 polymer ?
#
loop_
_entity_poly.entity_id
_entity_poly.type
_entity_poly.pdbx_seq_one_letter_code
_entity_poly.pdbx_strand_id
1 'polypeptide(L)'
;MKRRRRQLAERRPARVARRLALAHRIAADIEAGRYKDYADVARRHGLTRARLTQLMNLLLLAPDIQEEVLALEFPVGREPVTERTLRRVLASLCWDDQRAAWTEVRPEAEVDG
;
A
#
# COMPACT_ATOMS: atom_id res chain seq x y z
N MET A 1 13.83 -28.16 -13.36
CA MET A 1 13.89 -27.81 -11.92
C MET A 1 14.60 -26.47 -11.59
N LYS A 2 15.57 -25.96 -12.37
CA LYS A 2 16.26 -24.67 -12.11
C LYS A 2 15.38 -23.40 -12.18
N ARG A 3 14.35 -23.37 -13.06
CA ARG A 3 13.46 -22.20 -13.24
C ARG A 3 12.61 -21.85 -12.00
N ARG A 4 12.10 -22.86 -11.29
CA ARG A 4 11.17 -22.68 -10.15
C ARG A 4 11.87 -22.05 -8.93
N ARG A 5 13.15 -22.34 -8.71
CA ARG A 5 13.99 -21.72 -7.66
C ARG A 5 14.31 -20.24 -7.96
N ARG A 6 14.56 -19.89 -9.23
CA ARG A 6 14.84 -18.49 -9.64
C ARG A 6 13.59 -17.60 -9.55
N GLN A 7 12.40 -18.15 -9.80
CA GLN A 7 11.14 -17.43 -9.69
C GLN A 7 10.71 -17.16 -8.23
N LEU A 8 11.13 -18.00 -7.28
CA LEU A 8 10.93 -17.80 -5.85
C LEU A 8 11.92 -16.79 -5.25
N ALA A 9 13.02 -16.48 -5.96
CA ALA A 9 14.01 -15.49 -5.58
C ALA A 9 13.71 -14.08 -6.14
N GLU A 10 12.72 -13.95 -7.02
CA GLU A 10 12.32 -12.64 -7.57
C GLU A 10 11.52 -11.88 -6.51
N ARG A 11 12.10 -10.76 -6.02
CA ARG A 11 11.37 -9.80 -5.19
C ARG A 11 10.50 -8.93 -6.10
N ARG A 12 9.29 -8.61 -5.64
CA ARG A 12 8.35 -7.73 -6.34
C ARG A 12 7.84 -6.67 -5.38
N PRO A 13 7.43 -5.50 -5.88
CA PRO A 13 6.76 -4.50 -5.06
C PRO A 13 5.61 -5.14 -4.27
N ALA A 14 5.51 -4.87 -2.98
CA ALA A 14 4.49 -5.42 -2.12
C ALA A 14 3.08 -5.10 -2.65
N ARG A 15 2.06 -5.92 -2.35
CA ARG A 15 0.69 -5.58 -2.77
C ARG A 15 0.22 -4.27 -2.16
N VAL A 16 0.65 -3.97 -0.95
CA VAL A 16 0.36 -2.70 -0.28
C VAL A 16 1.05 -1.52 -0.99
N ALA A 17 2.29 -1.67 -1.46
CA ALA A 17 2.99 -0.68 -2.26
C ALA A 17 2.22 -0.37 -3.55
N ARG A 18 1.83 -1.41 -4.30
CA ARG A 18 1.04 -1.23 -5.55
C ARG A 18 -0.32 -0.57 -5.30
N ARG A 19 -0.95 -0.84 -4.16
CA ARG A 19 -2.22 -0.20 -3.77
C ARG A 19 -2.03 1.27 -3.43
N LEU A 20 -1.01 1.61 -2.66
CA LEU A 20 -0.69 3.00 -2.36
C LEU A 20 -0.36 3.79 -3.64
N ALA A 21 0.43 3.22 -4.54
CA ALA A 21 0.69 3.82 -5.85
C ALA A 21 -0.60 4.01 -6.67
N LEU A 22 -1.52 3.04 -6.64
CA LEU A 22 -2.82 3.16 -7.29
C LEU A 22 -3.68 4.27 -6.65
N ALA A 23 -3.67 4.40 -5.33
CA ALA A 23 -4.39 5.46 -4.63
C ALA A 23 -3.89 6.85 -5.07
N HIS A 24 -2.57 7.04 -5.14
CA HIS A 24 -1.96 8.27 -5.68
C HIS A 24 -2.40 8.55 -7.12
N ARG A 25 -2.38 7.53 -7.98
CA ARG A 25 -2.86 7.66 -9.37
C ARG A 25 -4.33 8.06 -9.44
N ILE A 26 -5.20 7.44 -8.64
CA ILE A 26 -6.63 7.78 -8.61
C ILE A 26 -6.85 9.22 -8.13
N ALA A 27 -6.11 9.67 -7.11
CA ALA A 27 -6.18 11.04 -6.65
C ALA A 27 -5.76 12.03 -7.76
N ALA A 28 -4.66 11.75 -8.46
CA ALA A 28 -4.21 12.55 -9.59
C ALA A 28 -5.19 12.52 -10.78
N ASP A 29 -5.87 11.39 -11.03
CA ASP A 29 -6.88 11.28 -12.06
C ASP A 29 -8.12 12.13 -11.74
N ILE A 30 -8.51 12.24 -10.47
CA ILE A 30 -9.61 13.10 -10.03
C ILE A 30 -9.22 14.57 -10.13
N GLU A 31 -8.03 14.93 -9.66
CA GLU A 31 -7.51 16.30 -9.77
C GLU A 31 -7.45 16.76 -11.23
N ALA A 32 -7.05 15.86 -12.13
CA ALA A 32 -7.03 16.11 -13.57
C ALA A 32 -8.41 16.03 -14.26
N GLY A 33 -9.50 15.85 -13.51
CA GLY A 33 -10.87 15.79 -14.02
C GLY A 33 -11.22 14.53 -14.83
N ARG A 34 -10.37 13.49 -14.83
CA ARG A 34 -10.65 12.21 -15.52
C ARG A 34 -11.78 11.44 -14.83
N TYR A 35 -11.92 11.61 -13.52
CA TYR A 35 -13.05 11.13 -12.72
C TYR A 35 -13.62 12.26 -11.88
N LYS A 36 -14.94 12.28 -11.70
CA LYS A 36 -15.60 13.34 -10.92
C LYS A 36 -15.24 13.28 -9.43
N ASP A 37 -15.30 12.07 -8.87
CA ASP A 37 -15.13 11.80 -7.44
C ASP A 37 -14.88 10.31 -7.21
N TYR A 38 -14.66 9.91 -5.95
CA TYR A 38 -14.48 8.50 -5.59
C TYR A 38 -15.70 7.64 -5.98
N ALA A 39 -16.93 8.14 -5.86
CA ALA A 39 -18.09 7.34 -6.24
C ALA A 39 -18.11 7.05 -7.75
N ASP A 40 -17.63 7.97 -8.59
CA ASP A 40 -17.45 7.78 -10.03
C ASP A 40 -16.39 6.72 -10.35
N VAL A 41 -15.23 6.79 -9.70
CA VAL A 41 -14.17 5.76 -9.82
C VAL A 41 -14.74 4.38 -9.46
N ALA A 42 -15.42 4.28 -8.32
CA ALA A 42 -15.99 3.01 -7.85
C ALA A 42 -16.96 2.40 -8.88
N ARG A 43 -17.90 3.20 -9.40
CA ARG A 43 -18.86 2.75 -10.42
C ARG A 43 -18.19 2.28 -11.71
N ARG A 44 -17.23 3.06 -12.23
CA ARG A 44 -16.57 2.75 -13.51
C ARG A 44 -15.66 1.54 -13.46
N HIS A 45 -15.11 1.22 -12.28
CA HIS A 45 -14.22 0.07 -12.07
C HIS A 45 -14.91 -1.13 -11.43
N GLY A 46 -16.24 -1.10 -11.26
CA GLY A 46 -17.00 -2.20 -10.64
C GLY A 46 -16.64 -2.46 -9.17
N LEU A 47 -16.14 -1.44 -8.46
CA LEU A 47 -15.77 -1.53 -7.05
C LEU A 47 -16.92 -1.03 -6.17
N THR A 48 -17.03 -1.60 -4.96
CA THR A 48 -17.87 -0.98 -3.93
C THR A 48 -17.23 0.32 -3.45
N ARG A 49 -18.06 1.28 -3.00
CA ARG A 49 -17.57 2.52 -2.38
C ARG A 49 -16.65 2.22 -1.20
N ALA A 50 -17.03 1.28 -0.34
CA ALA A 50 -16.24 0.87 0.81
C ALA A 50 -14.84 0.35 0.41
N ARG A 51 -14.74 -0.43 -0.68
CA ARG A 51 -13.43 -0.92 -1.15
C ARG A 51 -12.56 0.21 -1.67
N LEU A 52 -13.14 1.17 -2.40
CA LEU A 52 -12.39 2.33 -2.85
C LEU A 52 -11.95 3.21 -1.68
N THR A 53 -12.82 3.46 -0.69
CA THR A 53 -12.44 4.20 0.52
C THR A 53 -11.26 3.52 1.23
N GLN A 54 -11.27 2.19 1.39
CA GLN A 54 -10.13 1.47 1.97
C GLN A 54 -8.82 1.68 1.20
N LEU A 55 -8.89 1.76 -0.13
CA LEU A 55 -7.74 2.05 -0.97
C LEU A 55 -7.26 3.50 -0.76
N MET A 56 -8.17 4.47 -0.80
CA MET A 56 -7.85 5.89 -0.67
C MET A 56 -7.36 6.26 0.73
N ASN A 57 -7.80 5.55 1.77
CA ASN A 57 -7.30 5.75 3.14
C ASN A 57 -5.79 5.50 3.28
N LEU A 58 -5.15 4.80 2.34
CA LEU A 58 -3.69 4.66 2.34
C LEU A 58 -2.96 6.01 2.18
N LEU A 59 -3.61 7.02 1.60
CA LEU A 59 -3.08 8.38 1.48
C LEU A 59 -3.09 9.15 2.82
N LEU A 60 -3.73 8.61 3.86
CA LEU A 60 -3.76 9.19 5.21
C LEU A 60 -2.59 8.72 6.09
N LEU A 61 -1.75 7.81 5.58
CA LEU A 61 -0.48 7.46 6.21
C LEU A 61 0.44 8.69 6.25
N ALA A 62 1.26 8.80 7.30
CA ALA A 62 2.31 9.79 7.37
C ALA A 62 3.21 9.70 6.12
N PRO A 63 3.69 10.83 5.56
CA PRO A 63 4.43 10.84 4.30
C PRO A 63 5.65 9.91 4.28
N ASP A 64 6.42 9.88 5.37
CA ASP A 64 7.57 8.99 5.56
C ASP A 64 7.17 7.51 5.55
N ILE A 65 6.03 7.16 6.14
CA ILE A 65 5.50 5.80 6.10
C ILE A 65 5.04 5.44 4.67
N GLN A 66 4.48 6.39 3.91
CA GLN A 66 4.12 6.15 2.51
C GLN A 66 5.35 5.81 1.67
N GLU A 67 6.46 6.53 1.87
CA GLU A 67 7.73 6.26 1.20
C GLU A 67 8.26 4.85 1.54
N GLU A 68 8.30 4.49 2.83
CA GLU A 68 8.70 3.15 3.26
C GLU A 68 7.80 2.06 2.66
N VAL A 69 6.48 2.26 2.67
CA VAL A 69 5.52 1.31 2.09
C VAL A 69 5.71 1.16 0.58
N LEU A 70 5.99 2.24 -0.15
CA LEU A 70 6.26 2.21 -1.59
C LEU A 70 7.57 1.49 -1.93
N ALA A 71 8.57 1.55 -1.03
CA ALA A 71 9.84 0.86 -1.17
C ALA A 71 9.78 -0.64 -0.81
N LEU A 72 8.69 -1.12 -0.20
CA LEU A 72 8.58 -2.53 0.18
C LEU A 72 8.58 -3.45 -1.03
N GLU A 73 9.54 -4.37 -1.03
CA GLU A 73 9.57 -5.52 -1.93
C GLU A 73 9.62 -6.82 -1.16
N PHE A 74 8.87 -7.82 -1.62
CA PHE A 74 8.84 -9.13 -1.01
C PHE A 74 9.02 -10.26 -2.03
N PRO A 75 9.58 -11.41 -1.61
CA PRO A 75 9.55 -12.62 -2.41
C PRO A 75 8.11 -13.02 -2.78
N VAL A 76 7.92 -13.53 -4.00
CA VAL A 76 6.61 -14.01 -4.46
C VAL A 76 6.04 -15.03 -3.47
N GLY A 77 4.85 -14.75 -2.92
CA GLY A 77 4.13 -15.64 -2.01
C GLY A 77 4.39 -15.41 -0.52
N ARG A 78 5.27 -14.46 -0.13
CA ARG A 78 5.50 -14.10 1.28
C ARG A 78 5.36 -12.60 1.49
N GLU A 79 4.19 -12.13 1.92
CA GLU A 79 3.93 -10.71 2.17
C GLU A 79 3.61 -10.46 3.65
N PRO A 80 4.60 -10.14 4.50
CA PRO A 80 4.40 -9.93 5.93
C PRO A 80 3.59 -8.66 6.24
N VAL A 81 3.76 -7.61 5.44
CA VAL A 81 2.95 -6.39 5.54
C VAL A 81 1.69 -6.54 4.70
N THR A 82 0.56 -6.63 5.38
CA THR A 82 -0.76 -6.78 4.75
C THR A 82 -1.60 -5.52 4.90
N GLU A 83 -2.76 -5.48 4.24
CA GLU A 83 -3.75 -4.43 4.46
C GLU A 83 -4.20 -4.37 5.94
N ARG A 84 -4.28 -5.52 6.63
CA ARG A 84 -4.61 -5.58 8.06
C ARG A 84 -3.52 -4.92 8.91
N THR A 85 -2.27 -5.07 8.52
CA THR A 85 -1.13 -4.42 9.16
C THR A 85 -1.27 -2.89 9.07
N LEU A 86 -1.49 -2.37 7.85
CA LEU A 86 -1.66 -0.93 7.62
C LEU A 86 -2.91 -0.34 8.28
N ARG A 87 -3.99 -1.13 8.44
CA ARG A 87 -5.18 -0.67 9.19
C ARG A 87 -4.89 -0.36 10.65
N ARG A 88 -3.89 -0.99 11.28
CA ARG A 88 -3.47 -0.67 12.65
C ARG A 88 -2.76 0.68 12.70
N VAL A 89 -1.89 0.94 11.72
CA VAL A 89 -1.22 2.24 11.57
C VAL A 89 -2.25 3.35 11.34
N LEU A 90 -3.19 3.12 10.42
CA LEU A 90 -4.28 4.05 10.10
C LEU A 90 -5.33 4.20 11.21
N ALA A 91 -5.18 3.55 12.36
CA ALA A 91 -6.13 3.68 13.48
C ALA A 91 -6.03 5.05 14.18
N SER A 92 -4.88 5.74 14.05
CA SER A 92 -4.70 7.11 14.54
C SER A 92 -4.56 8.10 13.39
N LEU A 93 -5.13 9.30 13.57
CA LEU A 93 -4.91 10.44 12.68
C LEU A 93 -3.64 11.23 13.06
N CYS A 94 -3.08 10.99 14.24
CA CYS A 94 -1.82 11.59 14.67
C CYS A 94 -0.65 10.84 14.03
N TRP A 95 0.19 11.53 13.27
CA TRP A 95 1.33 10.91 12.59
C TRP A 95 2.38 10.33 13.54
N ASP A 96 2.54 10.88 14.75
CA ASP A 96 3.46 10.31 15.74
C ASP A 96 2.99 8.93 16.22
N ASP A 97 1.68 8.77 16.47
CA ASP A 97 1.11 7.46 16.79
C ASP A 97 1.23 6.49 15.61
N GLN A 98 1.06 6.99 14.38
CA GLN A 98 1.25 6.17 13.18
C GLN A 98 2.70 5.67 13.09
N ARG A 99 3.68 6.54 13.32
CA ARG A 99 5.12 6.17 13.32
C ARG A 99 5.44 5.16 14.41
N ALA A 100 4.90 5.34 15.61
CA ALA A 100 5.05 4.38 16.70
C ALA A 100 4.48 3.00 16.31
N ALA A 101 3.23 2.96 15.84
CA ALA A 101 2.59 1.73 15.38
C ALA A 101 3.30 1.09 14.17
N TRP A 102 3.82 1.90 13.25
CA TRP A 102 4.57 1.41 12.08
C TRP A 102 5.89 0.76 12.48
N THR A 103 6.60 1.32 13.45
CA THR A 103 7.86 0.77 13.98
C THR A 103 7.68 -0.66 14.50
N GLU A 104 6.53 -0.97 15.10
CA GLU A 104 6.23 -2.31 15.63
C GLU A 104 5.92 -3.36 14.55
N VAL A 105 5.51 -2.93 13.36
CA VAL A 105 4.95 -3.84 12.34
C VAL A 105 5.67 -3.81 10.99
N ARG A 106 6.53 -2.81 10.77
CA ARG A 106 7.35 -2.74 9.56
C ARG A 106 8.31 -3.92 9.56
N PRO A 107 8.60 -4.49 8.37
CA PRO A 107 9.62 -5.51 8.29
C PRO A 107 10.94 -4.87 8.70
N GLU A 108 11.73 -5.58 9.49
CA GLU A 108 13.14 -5.23 9.62
C GLU A 108 13.71 -5.18 8.21
N ALA A 109 14.41 -4.10 7.87
CA ALA A 109 15.23 -4.12 6.68
C ALA A 109 16.19 -5.30 6.87
N GLU A 110 16.03 -6.37 6.09
CA GLU A 110 17.12 -7.32 5.91
C GLU A 110 18.26 -6.48 5.34
N VAL A 111 19.19 -6.11 6.22
CA VAL A 111 20.46 -5.49 5.85
C VAL A 111 21.20 -6.61 5.13
N ASP A 112 20.97 -6.71 3.83
CA ASP A 112 21.77 -7.57 2.96
C ASP A 112 23.22 -7.05 3.08
N GLY A 113 24.04 -7.83 3.80
CA GLY A 113 25.50 -7.71 3.82
C GLY A 113 26.14 -8.36 2.60
#